data_AF-A0A530CHU0-F1
#
_entry.id   AF-A0A530CHU0-F1
#
_cell.length_a   1.000
_cell.length_b   1.000
_cell.length_c   1.000
_cell.angle_alpha   90.00
_cell.angle_beta   90.00
_cell.angle_gamma   90.00
#
_symmetry.space_group_name_H-M   'P 1'
#
loop_
_entity.id
_entity.type
_entity.pdbx_description
1 polymer ?
#
loop_
_entity_poly.entity_id
_entity_poly.type
_entity_poly.pdbx_seq_one_letter_code
_entity_poly.pdbx_strand_id
1 'polypeptide(L)'
;MQISARPRLRRAPALALCAISAVLLAACTSTPQPKAMIDKRPRSKEYFAETEYGVKASPRVAFMRRGGGRDQLGKPYQVRGKWYYPKEDKRYRKVGLASWYGDAFHGRLTANGEVYDTMQLTAAHPTMPLPSYARVTNLETGSSVIVRVNDRGPYHEGRIIDVSERAAQMLDYDKVGTAKVKVEYVGRAPLDGDDDQYLIASYHPGNNRPDPSDGLPTGVMVAMNGPMPSLSVDAPAAAVPFPGQLTNSGDAPAAQPALSDQPATSAQGASDVILPDFGPIVPERPEINLPPNSPFAMASLSYADER
;
A
#
# COMPACT_ATOMS: atom_id res chain seq x y z
N MET A 1 -101.40 8.04 -44.53
CA MET A 1 -100.54 9.09 -43.95
C MET A 1 -100.32 8.75 -42.47
N GLN A 2 -99.23 8.06 -42.14
CA GLN A 2 -98.76 8.00 -40.74
C GLN A 2 -97.22 7.97 -40.72
N ILE A 3 -96.71 8.87 -39.90
CA ILE A 3 -95.34 9.31 -39.70
C ILE A 3 -94.85 8.73 -38.37
N SER A 4 -93.53 8.63 -38.20
CA SER A 4 -92.82 8.58 -36.91
C SER A 4 -92.86 7.25 -36.15
N ALA A 5 -91.86 6.83 -35.40
CA ALA A 5 -90.64 7.48 -34.92
C ALA A 5 -89.59 6.40 -34.59
N ARG A 6 -88.30 6.69 -34.79
CA ARG A 6 -87.20 5.93 -34.15
C ARG A 6 -86.75 6.65 -32.89
N PRO A 7 -86.59 5.96 -31.75
CA PRO A 7 -85.73 6.46 -30.68
C PRO A 7 -84.54 5.53 -30.40
N ARG A 8 -83.35 6.10 -30.64
CA ARG A 8 -82.22 6.22 -29.71
C ARG A 8 -81.90 5.03 -28.78
N LEU A 9 -81.09 4.09 -29.27
CA LEU A 9 -80.18 3.29 -28.45
C LEU A 9 -78.75 3.35 -29.03
N ARG A 10 -77.98 4.39 -28.67
CA ARG A 10 -76.57 4.53 -29.11
C ARG A 10 -75.64 5.13 -28.05
N ARG A 11 -75.97 5.03 -26.77
CA ARG A 11 -75.09 5.56 -25.68
C ARG A 11 -74.64 4.54 -24.63
N ALA A 12 -75.09 3.29 -24.71
CA ALA A 12 -74.61 2.23 -23.82
C ALA A 12 -73.18 1.72 -24.12
N PRO A 13 -72.72 1.56 -25.39
CA PRO A 13 -71.40 0.97 -25.62
C PRO A 13 -70.25 1.95 -25.36
N ALA A 14 -70.50 3.26 -25.43
CA ALA A 14 -69.48 4.29 -25.21
C ALA A 14 -69.07 4.41 -23.73
N LEU A 15 -70.03 4.25 -22.80
CA LEU A 15 -69.73 4.29 -21.36
C LEU A 15 -68.98 3.04 -20.89
N ALA A 16 -69.28 1.87 -21.47
CA ALA A 16 -68.56 0.63 -21.18
C ALA A 16 -67.10 0.68 -21.64
N LEU A 17 -66.83 1.26 -22.81
CA LEU A 17 -65.47 1.44 -23.34
C LEU A 17 -64.63 2.41 -22.49
N CYS A 18 -65.22 3.50 -21.99
CA CYS A 18 -64.52 4.43 -21.10
C CYS A 18 -64.23 3.84 -19.72
N ALA A 19 -65.08 2.96 -19.19
CA ALA A 19 -64.83 2.29 -17.91
C ALA A 19 -63.68 1.28 -18.02
N ILE A 20 -63.58 0.56 -19.14
CA ILE A 20 -62.51 -0.41 -19.38
C ILE A 20 -61.16 0.29 -19.59
N SER A 21 -61.12 1.43 -20.29
CA SER A 21 -59.88 2.19 -20.46
C SER A 21 -59.37 2.80 -19.14
N ALA A 22 -60.26 3.26 -18.27
CA ALA A 22 -59.88 3.77 -16.95
C ALA A 22 -59.25 2.70 -16.05
N VAL A 23 -59.73 1.46 -16.10
CA VAL A 23 -59.14 0.32 -15.36
C VAL A 23 -57.78 -0.07 -15.93
N LEU A 24 -57.61 -0.05 -17.25
CA LEU A 24 -56.31 -0.35 -17.89
C LEU A 24 -55.25 0.73 -17.61
N LEU A 25 -55.63 2.01 -17.50
CA LEU A 25 -54.70 3.10 -17.14
C LEU A 25 -54.27 3.07 -15.66
N ALA A 26 -55.14 2.61 -14.75
CA ALA A 26 -54.80 2.48 -13.33
C ALA A 26 -53.79 1.37 -13.03
N ALA A 27 -53.61 0.40 -13.94
CA ALA A 27 -52.64 -0.69 -13.80
C ALA A 27 -51.20 -0.29 -14.14
N CYS A 28 -50.97 0.91 -14.71
CA CYS A 28 -49.63 1.37 -15.12
C CYS A 28 -48.92 2.27 -14.07
N THR A 29 -49.54 2.56 -12.93
CA THR A 29 -48.97 3.47 -11.89
C THR A 29 -48.37 2.75 -10.67
N SER A 30 -48.55 1.43 -10.54
CA SER A 30 -47.89 0.66 -9.48
C SER A 30 -46.45 0.29 -9.86
N THR A 31 -45.53 1.25 -9.76
CA THR A 31 -44.09 0.96 -9.68
C THR A 31 -43.78 0.50 -8.26
N PRO A 32 -43.35 -0.76 -8.04
CA PRO A 32 -42.86 -1.16 -6.73
C PRO A 32 -41.56 -0.38 -6.46
N GLN A 33 -41.52 0.38 -5.35
CA GLN A 33 -40.27 0.93 -4.85
C GLN A 33 -39.26 -0.22 -4.71
N PRO A 34 -38.03 -0.10 -5.26
CA PRO A 34 -37.00 -1.06 -4.95
C PRO A 34 -36.73 -0.92 -3.45
N LYS A 35 -37.27 -1.84 -2.64
CA LYS A 35 -36.70 -2.11 -1.34
C LYS A 35 -35.23 -2.32 -1.61
N ALA A 36 -34.38 -1.51 -0.97
CA ALA A 36 -32.95 -1.73 -0.95
C ALA A 36 -32.72 -3.18 -0.52
N MET A 37 -32.54 -4.06 -1.51
CA MET A 37 -31.94 -5.35 -1.31
C MET A 37 -30.53 -4.98 -0.90
N ILE A 38 -30.30 -4.99 0.42
CA ILE A 38 -28.98 -5.31 0.92
C ILE A 38 -28.71 -6.67 0.33
N ASP A 39 -28.02 -6.69 -0.81
CA ASP A 39 -27.39 -7.88 -1.35
C ASP A 39 -26.46 -8.35 -0.24
N LYS A 40 -26.98 -9.23 0.61
CA LYS A 40 -26.14 -10.02 1.50
C LYS A 40 -25.34 -10.87 0.55
N ARG A 41 -24.15 -10.37 0.17
CA ARG A 41 -23.13 -11.16 -0.52
C ARG A 41 -23.12 -12.53 0.18
N PRO A 42 -23.26 -13.63 -0.55
CA PRO A 42 -23.19 -14.95 0.06
C PRO A 42 -21.87 -14.99 0.83
N ARG A 43 -21.94 -15.24 2.15
CA ARG A 43 -20.75 -15.32 2.99
C ARG A 43 -19.79 -16.30 2.31
N SER A 44 -18.58 -15.84 2.01
CA SER A 44 -17.57 -16.71 1.41
C SER A 44 -17.43 -17.96 2.29
N LYS A 45 -17.27 -19.14 1.67
CA LYS A 45 -17.08 -20.41 2.38
C LYS A 45 -15.76 -20.46 3.18
N GLU A 46 -15.04 -19.34 3.29
CA GLU A 46 -13.80 -19.14 4.02
C GLU A 46 -14.06 -19.02 5.54
N TYR A 47 -14.90 -19.90 6.06
CA TYR A 47 -15.14 -19.99 7.49
C TYR A 47 -14.02 -20.84 8.08
N PHE A 48 -13.23 -20.27 8.98
CA PHE A 48 -12.31 -21.02 9.82
C PHE A 48 -13.11 -22.02 10.66
N ALA A 49 -13.20 -23.26 10.17
CA ALA A 49 -13.99 -24.29 10.81
C ALA A 49 -13.28 -24.72 12.10
N GLU A 50 -13.88 -24.41 13.25
CA GLU A 50 -13.38 -24.83 14.57
C GLU A 50 -13.19 -26.36 14.63
N THR A 51 -14.03 -27.12 13.93
CA THR A 51 -13.92 -28.58 13.77
C THR A 51 -12.69 -29.02 12.98
N GLU A 52 -12.21 -28.22 12.03
CA GLU A 52 -11.04 -28.55 11.20
C GLU A 52 -9.74 -28.20 11.92
N TYR A 53 -9.69 -27.06 12.59
CA TYR A 53 -8.46 -26.52 13.19
C TYR A 53 -8.34 -26.74 14.69
N GLY A 54 -9.43 -27.11 15.37
CA GLY A 54 -9.46 -27.33 16.82
C GLY A 54 -9.34 -26.06 17.67
N VAL A 55 -9.40 -24.87 17.04
CA VAL A 55 -9.33 -23.58 17.73
C VAL A 55 -10.50 -22.68 17.34
N LYS A 56 -10.99 -21.90 18.30
CA LYS A 56 -12.04 -20.90 18.05
C LYS A 56 -11.49 -19.77 17.20
N ALA A 57 -12.31 -19.30 16.28
CA ALA A 57 -11.99 -18.13 15.49
C ALA A 57 -12.01 -16.87 16.40
N SER A 58 -10.95 -16.05 16.36
CA SER A 58 -10.75 -14.85 17.19
C SER A 58 -11.91 -13.80 17.16
N PRO A 59 -12.07 -12.92 18.16
CA PRO A 59 -13.10 -11.89 18.12
C PRO A 59 -12.90 -10.86 16.99
N ARG A 60 -14.01 -10.26 16.51
CA ARG A 60 -13.99 -9.09 15.62
C ARG A 60 -14.05 -7.81 16.47
N VAL A 61 -13.24 -6.82 16.10
CA VAL A 61 -13.14 -5.52 16.75
C VAL A 61 -13.77 -4.45 15.85
N ALA A 62 -14.52 -3.52 16.43
CA ALA A 62 -15.20 -2.44 15.69
C ALA A 62 -14.24 -1.29 15.32
N PHE A 63 -13.28 -0.98 16.19
CA PHE A 63 -12.27 0.04 15.94
C PHE A 63 -10.97 -0.61 15.48
N MET A 64 -10.65 -0.41 14.20
CA MET A 64 -9.45 -0.97 13.59
C MET A 64 -8.32 0.06 13.71
N ARG A 65 -7.55 -0.01 14.80
CA ARG A 65 -6.27 0.68 14.89
C ARG A 65 -5.18 -0.27 14.44
N ARG A 66 -4.24 0.25 13.65
CA ARG A 66 -3.07 -0.51 13.24
C ARG A 66 -2.10 -0.71 14.41
N GLY A 67 -1.34 -1.79 14.35
CA GLY A 67 -0.38 -2.16 15.39
C GLY A 67 -1.05 -2.48 16.74
N GLY A 68 -0.30 -2.29 17.82
CA GLY A 68 -0.75 -2.59 19.18
C GLY A 68 -0.78 -4.07 19.53
N GLY A 69 -0.22 -4.92 18.67
CA GLY A 69 0.02 -6.33 18.96
C GLY A 69 1.18 -6.54 19.95
N ARG A 70 1.43 -7.81 20.25
CA ARG A 70 2.51 -8.24 21.15
C ARG A 70 3.68 -8.79 20.34
N ASP A 71 4.90 -8.51 20.78
CA ASP A 71 6.07 -9.27 20.33
C ASP A 71 5.99 -10.69 20.91
N GLN A 72 5.92 -11.68 20.02
CA GLN A 72 5.91 -13.08 20.38
C GLN A 72 6.64 -13.92 19.35
N LEU A 73 7.60 -14.72 19.84
CA LEU A 73 8.02 -15.91 19.11
C LEU A 73 6.94 -16.98 19.20
N GLY A 74 6.42 -17.20 20.41
CA GLY A 74 5.40 -18.20 20.69
C GLY A 74 5.99 -19.57 21.06
N LYS A 75 5.21 -20.35 21.81
CA LYS A 75 5.56 -21.73 22.17
C LYS A 75 5.26 -22.66 20.98
N PRO A 76 5.90 -23.84 20.90
CA PRO A 76 5.51 -24.88 19.95
C PRO A 76 4.02 -25.20 20.10
N TYR A 77 3.35 -25.41 18.99
CA TYR A 77 1.89 -25.64 18.96
C TYR A 77 1.53 -26.66 17.87
N GLN A 78 0.39 -27.30 18.02
CA GLN A 78 -0.08 -28.33 17.11
C GLN A 78 -1.38 -27.87 16.42
N VAL A 79 -1.44 -28.01 15.09
CA VAL A 79 -2.65 -27.76 14.30
C VAL A 79 -2.82 -28.92 13.33
N ARG A 80 -4.02 -29.50 13.24
CA ARG A 80 -4.32 -30.66 12.38
C ARG A 80 -3.33 -31.83 12.54
N GLY A 81 -2.90 -32.08 13.78
CA GLY A 81 -1.94 -33.15 14.10
C GLY A 81 -0.46 -32.82 13.80
N LYS A 82 -0.17 -31.71 13.11
CA LYS A 82 1.20 -31.29 12.77
C LYS A 82 1.76 -30.30 13.79
N TRP A 83 2.97 -30.56 14.27
CA TRP A 83 3.69 -29.67 15.17
C TRP A 83 4.39 -28.53 14.42
N TYR A 84 4.25 -27.33 14.96
CA TYR A 84 4.91 -26.11 14.50
C TYR A 84 5.80 -25.57 15.61
N TYR A 85 7.03 -25.20 15.26
CA TYR A 85 8.03 -24.69 16.19
C TYR A 85 8.43 -23.29 15.75
N PRO A 86 7.78 -22.24 16.28
CA PRO A 86 8.19 -20.88 16.00
C PRO A 86 9.65 -20.65 16.38
N LYS A 87 10.41 -20.08 15.45
CA LYS A 87 11.82 -19.75 15.63
C LYS A 87 12.19 -18.52 14.81
N GLU A 88 13.12 -17.73 15.32
CA GLU A 88 13.71 -16.65 14.56
C GLU A 88 14.88 -17.21 13.75
N ASP A 89 14.69 -17.26 12.43
CA ASP A 89 15.71 -17.72 11.50
C ASP A 89 16.06 -16.57 10.55
N LYS A 90 17.15 -15.87 10.85
CA LYS A 90 17.61 -14.70 10.10
C LYS A 90 17.99 -15.03 8.66
N ARG A 91 18.18 -16.31 8.32
CA ARG A 91 18.52 -16.78 6.98
C ARG A 91 17.35 -17.51 6.32
N TYR A 92 16.14 -17.37 6.86
CA TYR A 92 14.97 -18.02 6.31
C TYR A 92 14.72 -17.54 4.89
N ARG A 93 14.84 -18.48 3.94
CA ARG A 93 14.47 -18.33 2.54
C ARG A 93 13.83 -19.64 2.10
N LYS A 94 12.59 -19.59 1.64
CA LYS A 94 11.86 -20.80 1.22
C LYS A 94 10.97 -20.51 0.01
N VAL A 95 10.90 -21.48 -0.90
CA VAL A 95 9.95 -21.49 -2.01
C VAL A 95 8.78 -22.41 -1.66
N GLY A 96 7.57 -21.97 -1.96
CA GLY A 96 6.34 -22.73 -1.72
C GLY A 96 5.12 -22.03 -2.30
N LEU A 97 3.93 -22.54 -2.00
CA LEU A 97 2.70 -21.88 -2.42
C LEU A 97 2.32 -20.76 -1.45
N ALA A 98 1.86 -19.64 -1.98
CA ALA A 98 1.12 -18.63 -1.26
C ALA A 98 -0.37 -18.75 -1.54
N SER A 99 -1.17 -18.38 -0.55
CA SER A 99 -2.57 -17.98 -0.77
C SER A 99 -2.85 -16.65 -0.11
N TRP A 100 -4.09 -16.21 -0.09
CA TRP A 100 -4.48 -14.98 0.59
C TRP A 100 -5.74 -15.15 1.43
N TYR A 101 -5.86 -14.33 2.46
CA TYR A 101 -7.00 -14.35 3.38
C TYR A 101 -8.15 -13.51 2.84
N GLY A 102 -9.32 -14.12 2.65
CA GLY A 102 -10.51 -13.39 2.20
C GLY A 102 -11.22 -12.57 3.29
N ASP A 103 -12.28 -11.89 2.87
CA ASP A 103 -13.05 -10.89 3.64
C ASP A 103 -13.56 -11.40 5.00
N ALA A 104 -13.72 -12.71 5.17
CA ALA A 104 -14.21 -13.30 6.41
C ALA A 104 -13.37 -12.91 7.64
N PHE A 105 -12.05 -12.72 7.44
CA PHE A 105 -11.11 -12.38 8.50
C PHE A 105 -11.09 -10.89 8.85
N HIS A 106 -11.63 -10.01 7.99
CA HIS A 106 -11.56 -8.57 8.16
C HIS A 106 -12.10 -8.12 9.53
N GLY A 107 -11.32 -7.27 10.20
CA GLY A 107 -11.60 -6.73 11.53
C GLY A 107 -11.37 -7.70 12.69
N ARG A 108 -10.86 -8.92 12.45
CA ARG A 108 -10.60 -9.90 13.52
C ARG A 108 -9.20 -9.74 14.09
N LEU A 109 -9.02 -10.16 15.35
CA LEU A 109 -7.70 -10.20 15.96
C LEU A 109 -6.85 -11.32 15.34
N THR A 110 -5.63 -10.97 14.95
CA THR A 110 -4.58 -11.91 14.53
C THR A 110 -3.92 -12.59 15.74
N ALA A 111 -3.05 -13.56 15.51
CA ALA A 111 -2.34 -14.28 16.56
C ALA A 111 -1.53 -13.37 17.51
N ASN A 112 -0.97 -12.27 17.03
CA ASN A 112 -0.22 -11.33 17.88
C ASN A 112 -1.10 -10.27 18.55
N GLY A 113 -2.39 -10.19 18.19
CA GLY A 113 -3.35 -9.25 18.74
C GLY A 113 -3.57 -7.98 17.91
N GLU A 114 -2.90 -7.83 16.76
CA GLU A 114 -3.25 -6.79 15.78
C GLU A 114 -4.59 -7.10 15.11
N VAL A 115 -5.25 -6.07 14.58
CA VAL A 115 -6.48 -6.24 13.80
C VAL A 115 -6.11 -6.52 12.34
N TYR A 116 -6.65 -7.60 11.77
CA TYR A 116 -6.50 -7.87 10.34
C TYR A 116 -7.35 -6.92 9.50
N ASP A 117 -6.72 -6.33 8.50
CA ASP A 117 -7.32 -5.46 7.51
C ASP A 117 -6.89 -5.95 6.12
N THR A 118 -7.86 -6.10 5.22
CA THR A 118 -7.64 -6.63 3.87
C THR A 118 -6.83 -5.66 3.00
N MET A 119 -6.88 -4.36 3.32
CA MET A 119 -6.20 -3.30 2.57
C MET A 119 -4.75 -3.07 3.04
N GLN A 120 -4.33 -3.66 4.15
CA GLN A 120 -2.96 -3.52 4.67
C GLN A 120 -2.04 -4.61 4.11
N LEU A 121 -0.75 -4.34 4.03
CA LEU A 121 0.26 -5.31 3.59
C LEU A 121 0.68 -6.26 4.71
N THR A 122 -0.24 -7.15 5.09
CA THR A 122 -0.03 -8.13 6.16
C THR A 122 0.03 -9.57 5.62
N ALA A 123 0.55 -10.47 6.45
CA ALA A 123 0.62 -11.89 6.15
C ALA A 123 0.64 -12.75 7.42
N ALA A 124 0.38 -14.03 7.25
CA ALA A 124 0.60 -15.04 8.26
C ALA A 124 1.72 -16.00 7.85
N HIS A 125 2.50 -16.40 8.85
CA HIS A 125 3.50 -17.43 8.68
C HIS A 125 3.46 -18.43 9.85
N PRO A 126 3.70 -19.74 9.62
CA PRO A 126 3.52 -20.72 10.68
C PRO A 126 4.55 -20.60 11.80
N THR A 127 5.78 -20.17 11.49
CA THR A 127 6.90 -20.25 12.44
C THR A 127 7.72 -18.98 12.60
N MET A 128 7.43 -17.91 11.85
CA MET A 128 8.22 -16.68 11.99
C MET A 128 7.92 -15.98 13.32
N PRO A 129 8.84 -15.18 13.88
CA PRO A 129 8.48 -14.28 14.98
C PRO A 129 7.37 -13.32 14.58
N LEU A 130 6.53 -12.91 15.53
CA LEU A 130 5.49 -11.90 15.30
C LEU A 130 5.72 -10.67 16.20
N PRO A 131 5.52 -9.45 15.70
CA PRO A 131 5.44 -9.12 14.28
C PRO A 131 6.84 -9.18 13.62
N SER A 132 6.88 -9.50 12.33
CA SER A 132 8.11 -9.46 11.54
C SER A 132 7.86 -9.03 10.09
N TYR A 133 8.91 -8.81 9.34
CA TYR A 133 8.86 -8.53 7.92
C TYR A 133 9.31 -9.73 7.10
N ALA A 134 8.57 -10.01 6.04
CA ALA A 134 8.94 -11.00 5.03
C ALA A 134 8.85 -10.38 3.65
N ARG A 135 9.88 -10.58 2.82
CA ARG A 135 9.81 -10.28 1.38
C ARG A 135 9.16 -11.47 0.70
N VAL A 136 8.11 -11.20 -0.06
CA VAL A 136 7.41 -12.19 -0.88
C VAL A 136 7.67 -11.83 -2.33
N THR A 137 8.13 -12.80 -3.11
CA THR A 137 8.34 -12.66 -4.55
C THR A 137 7.49 -13.69 -5.25
N ASN A 138 6.56 -13.26 -6.11
CA ASN A 138 5.88 -14.14 -7.04
C ASN A 138 6.89 -14.60 -8.11
N LEU A 139 7.09 -15.91 -8.24
CA LEU A 139 8.08 -16.47 -9.16
C LEU A 139 7.59 -16.52 -10.61
N GLU A 140 6.28 -16.38 -10.84
CA GLU A 140 5.69 -16.38 -12.18
C GLU A 140 5.79 -14.99 -12.83
N THR A 141 5.50 -13.94 -12.07
CA THR A 141 5.53 -12.55 -12.56
C THR A 141 6.82 -11.81 -12.23
N GLY A 142 7.56 -12.25 -11.20
CA GLY A 142 8.70 -11.52 -10.66
C GLY A 142 8.33 -10.40 -9.70
N SER A 143 7.02 -10.11 -9.50
CA SER A 143 6.57 -9.07 -8.56
C SER A 143 7.04 -9.38 -7.15
N SER A 144 7.53 -8.39 -6.42
CA SER A 144 7.95 -8.56 -5.02
C SER A 144 7.50 -7.43 -4.12
N VAL A 145 7.17 -7.75 -2.87
CA VAL A 145 6.78 -6.78 -1.85
C VAL A 145 7.16 -7.29 -0.47
N ILE A 146 7.52 -6.40 0.44
CA ILE A 146 7.64 -6.72 1.87
C ILE A 146 6.26 -6.64 2.51
N VAL A 147 5.93 -7.65 3.31
CA VAL A 147 4.70 -7.72 4.09
C VAL A 147 5.02 -7.84 5.58
N ARG A 148 4.12 -7.33 6.42
CA ARG A 148 4.13 -7.49 7.87
C ARG A 148 3.50 -8.82 8.26
N VAL A 149 4.30 -9.72 8.81
CA VAL A 149 3.84 -10.99 9.35
C VAL A 149 3.35 -10.78 10.79
N ASN A 150 2.03 -10.79 10.99
CA ASN A 150 1.39 -10.59 12.30
C ASN A 150 0.49 -11.76 12.73
N ASP A 151 0.25 -12.73 11.85
CA ASP A 151 -0.62 -13.87 12.13
C ASP A 151 0.07 -15.24 11.95
N ARG A 152 -0.63 -16.31 12.36
CA ARG A 152 -0.18 -17.70 12.29
C ARG A 152 -0.97 -18.50 11.24
N GLY A 153 -0.25 -19.33 10.48
CA GLY A 153 -0.79 -20.08 9.34
C GLY A 153 0.10 -19.84 8.11
N PRO A 154 -0.20 -20.42 6.93
CA PRO A 154 -1.24 -21.40 6.64
C PRO A 154 -1.04 -22.77 7.31
N TYR A 155 -2.14 -23.51 7.45
CA TYR A 155 -2.16 -24.89 7.94
C TYR A 155 -2.59 -25.91 6.88
N HIS A 156 -2.64 -25.50 5.62
CA HIS A 156 -2.84 -26.41 4.49
C HIS A 156 -1.50 -26.87 3.91
N GLU A 157 -1.48 -28.07 3.35
CA GLU A 157 -0.28 -28.65 2.77
C GLU A 157 0.23 -27.84 1.57
N GLY A 158 1.56 -27.75 1.43
CA GLY A 158 2.21 -27.03 0.33
C GLY A 158 2.24 -25.49 0.47
N ARG A 159 1.36 -24.90 1.28
CA ARG A 159 1.34 -23.44 1.52
C ARG A 159 2.33 -23.03 2.60
N ILE A 160 3.08 -21.97 2.34
CA ILE A 160 4.12 -21.46 3.26
C ILE A 160 3.80 -20.09 3.84
N ILE A 161 2.93 -19.32 3.16
CA ILE A 161 2.53 -17.99 3.58
C ILE A 161 1.11 -17.73 3.07
N ASP A 162 0.32 -17.02 3.85
CA ASP A 162 -0.96 -16.49 3.41
C ASP A 162 -0.89 -14.97 3.58
N VAL A 163 -1.15 -14.20 2.53
CA VAL A 163 -1.03 -12.74 2.53
C VAL A 163 -2.40 -12.06 2.58
N SER A 164 -2.44 -10.76 2.78
CA SER A 164 -3.67 -9.97 2.62
C SER A 164 -4.10 -9.86 1.16
N GLU A 165 -5.38 -9.57 0.93
CA GLU A 165 -5.90 -9.32 -0.42
C GLU A 165 -5.10 -8.23 -1.15
N ARG A 166 -4.78 -7.12 -0.48
CA ARG A 166 -3.96 -6.05 -1.07
C ARG A 166 -2.58 -6.53 -1.50
N ALA A 167 -1.92 -7.36 -0.69
CA ALA A 167 -0.61 -7.91 -1.03
C ALA A 167 -0.70 -8.89 -2.21
N ALA A 168 -1.76 -9.70 -2.29
CA ALA A 168 -2.00 -10.59 -3.42
C ALA A 168 -2.25 -9.84 -4.74
N GLN A 169 -2.95 -8.71 -4.69
CA GLN A 169 -3.13 -7.81 -5.85
C GLN A 169 -1.80 -7.24 -6.32
N MET A 170 -0.95 -6.78 -5.40
CA MET A 170 0.38 -6.26 -5.76
C MET A 170 1.30 -7.35 -6.31
N LEU A 171 1.18 -8.58 -5.81
CA LEU A 171 1.94 -9.73 -6.31
C LEU A 171 1.33 -10.36 -7.58
N ASP A 172 0.21 -9.84 -8.08
CA ASP A 172 -0.48 -10.25 -9.30
C ASP A 172 -0.94 -11.72 -9.28
N TYR A 173 -1.62 -12.14 -8.20
CA TYR A 173 -2.25 -13.47 -8.14
C TYR A 173 -3.60 -13.51 -7.39
N ASP A 174 -4.17 -12.36 -7.04
CA ASP A 174 -5.48 -12.26 -6.37
C ASP A 174 -6.58 -13.03 -7.13
N LYS A 175 -6.64 -12.86 -8.46
CA LYS A 175 -7.61 -13.51 -9.34
C LYS A 175 -7.42 -15.01 -9.50
N VAL A 176 -6.16 -15.48 -9.40
CA VAL A 176 -5.81 -16.91 -9.51
C VAL A 176 -6.04 -17.61 -8.17
N GLY A 177 -5.90 -16.89 -7.05
CA GLY A 177 -6.11 -17.37 -5.69
C GLY A 177 -4.83 -17.89 -5.02
N THR A 178 -3.94 -18.51 -5.77
CA THR A 178 -2.65 -19.02 -5.26
C THR A 178 -1.53 -18.78 -6.25
N ALA A 179 -0.30 -18.60 -5.76
CA ALA A 179 0.89 -18.48 -6.58
C ALA A 179 2.09 -19.19 -5.97
N LYS A 180 3.06 -19.56 -6.81
CA LYS A 180 4.36 -20.05 -6.35
C LYS A 180 5.24 -18.86 -5.99
N VAL A 181 5.62 -18.76 -4.71
CA VAL A 181 6.37 -17.63 -4.19
C VAL A 181 7.69 -18.04 -3.55
N LYS A 182 8.64 -17.12 -3.53
CA LYS A 182 9.80 -17.15 -2.62
C LYS A 182 9.51 -16.21 -1.46
N VAL A 183 9.67 -16.72 -0.24
CA VAL A 183 9.50 -15.97 1.01
C VAL A 183 10.85 -15.86 1.70
N GLU A 184 11.22 -14.65 2.08
CA GLU A 184 12.49 -14.33 2.73
C GLU A 184 12.24 -13.53 4.00
N TYR A 185 12.86 -13.92 5.10
CA TYR A 185 12.80 -13.14 6.34
C TYR A 185 13.65 -11.88 6.22
N VAL A 186 13.07 -10.73 6.53
CA VAL A 186 13.74 -9.42 6.47
C VAL A 186 14.17 -8.97 7.86
N GLY A 187 13.33 -9.15 8.88
CA GLY A 187 13.63 -8.71 10.25
C GLY A 187 12.42 -8.64 11.16
N ARG A 188 12.63 -8.18 12.39
CA ARG A 188 11.54 -7.84 13.33
C ARG A 188 10.84 -6.56 12.84
N ALA A 189 9.53 -6.49 13.03
CA ALA A 189 8.75 -5.31 12.72
C ALA A 189 8.44 -4.51 14.01
N PRO A 190 8.37 -3.18 13.95
CA PRO A 190 7.93 -2.34 15.08
C PRO A 190 6.50 -2.67 15.53
N LEU A 191 6.17 -2.41 16.80
CA LEU A 191 4.85 -2.74 17.40
C LEU A 191 3.76 -1.68 17.17
N ASP A 192 4.15 -0.44 16.87
CA ASP A 192 3.27 0.68 16.55
C ASP A 192 2.48 0.44 15.26
N GLY A 193 3.06 -0.28 14.30
CA GLY A 193 2.42 -0.63 13.04
C GLY A 193 2.39 0.53 12.03
N ASP A 194 3.19 1.58 12.22
CA ASP A 194 3.28 2.72 11.30
C ASP A 194 4.27 2.44 10.16
N ASP A 195 4.11 1.31 9.48
CA ASP A 195 5.04 0.80 8.47
C ASP A 195 4.51 0.79 7.02
N ASP A 196 3.30 1.32 6.77
CA ASP A 196 2.68 1.30 5.43
C ASP A 196 3.56 1.92 4.36
N GLN A 197 4.13 3.10 4.62
CA GLN A 197 4.99 3.78 3.67
C GLN A 197 6.21 2.93 3.30
N TYR A 198 6.82 2.27 4.30
CA TYR A 198 7.94 1.37 4.10
C TYR A 198 7.55 0.14 3.28
N LEU A 199 6.42 -0.49 3.60
CA LEU A 199 5.94 -1.68 2.91
C LEU A 199 5.56 -1.37 1.46
N ILE A 200 4.86 -0.27 1.21
CA ILE A 200 4.47 0.16 -0.14
C ILE A 200 5.70 0.55 -0.97
N ALA A 201 6.66 1.28 -0.39
CA ALA A 201 7.90 1.64 -1.08
C ALA A 201 8.77 0.41 -1.45
N SER A 202 8.57 -0.73 -0.77
CA SER A 202 9.30 -1.96 -1.07
C SER A 202 8.78 -2.74 -2.28
N TYR A 203 7.69 -2.28 -2.89
CA TYR A 203 7.06 -2.95 -4.02
C TYR A 203 7.90 -2.83 -5.30
N HIS A 204 8.22 -3.97 -5.89
CA HIS A 204 8.85 -4.07 -7.20
C HIS A 204 7.86 -4.78 -8.13
N PRO A 205 7.31 -4.08 -9.13
CA PRO A 205 6.37 -4.69 -10.07
C PRO A 205 7.10 -5.69 -10.98
N GLY A 206 6.51 -6.87 -11.11
CA GLY A 206 6.96 -7.91 -12.03
C GLY A 206 6.57 -7.63 -13.48
N ASN A 207 7.07 -8.46 -14.39
CA ASN A 207 6.81 -8.40 -15.84
C ASN A 207 7.16 -7.06 -16.54
N ASN A 208 7.82 -6.15 -15.84
CA ASN A 208 8.37 -4.93 -16.41
C ASN A 208 9.81 -5.17 -16.86
N ARG A 209 10.26 -4.39 -17.85
CA ARG A 209 11.69 -4.32 -18.19
C ARG A 209 12.44 -3.92 -16.91
N PRO A 210 13.53 -4.63 -16.53
CA PRO A 210 14.32 -4.26 -15.35
C PRO A 210 14.67 -2.78 -15.42
N ASP A 211 14.37 -2.03 -14.36
CA ASP A 211 14.82 -0.66 -14.26
C ASP A 211 16.35 -0.69 -14.29
N PRO A 212 17.04 0.19 -15.04
CA PRO A 212 18.50 0.28 -14.97
C PRO A 212 19.05 0.48 -13.55
N SER A 213 18.22 0.87 -12.58
CA SER A 213 18.55 0.94 -11.15
C SER A 213 18.35 -0.36 -10.36
N ASP A 214 17.64 -1.37 -10.92
CA ASP A 214 17.41 -2.66 -10.26
C ASP A 214 18.73 -3.42 -10.09
N GLY A 215 19.13 -3.63 -8.83
CA GLY A 215 20.36 -4.35 -8.47
C GLY A 215 21.58 -3.47 -8.24
N LEU A 216 21.45 -2.14 -8.37
CA LEU A 216 22.49 -1.22 -7.94
C LEU A 216 22.43 -1.02 -6.41
N PRO A 217 23.59 -0.98 -5.71
CA PRO A 217 23.60 -0.63 -4.30
C PRO A 217 23.08 0.80 -4.09
N THR A 218 22.43 1.01 -2.94
CA THR A 218 21.91 2.33 -2.54
C THR A 218 23.03 3.37 -2.56
N GLY A 219 22.85 4.45 -3.33
CA GLY A 219 23.83 5.53 -3.47
C GLY A 219 24.58 5.57 -4.81
N VAL A 220 24.32 4.65 -5.74
CA VAL A 220 24.87 4.69 -7.10
C VAL A 220 23.93 5.48 -8.03
N MET A 221 24.42 6.58 -8.61
CA MET A 221 23.70 7.30 -9.68
C MET A 221 24.03 6.68 -11.04
N VAL A 222 23.00 6.42 -11.85
CA VAL A 222 23.17 5.98 -13.24
C VAL A 222 23.37 7.22 -14.13
N ALA A 223 24.55 7.35 -14.71
CA ALA A 223 24.81 8.38 -15.71
C ALA A 223 24.03 8.04 -17.00
N MET A 224 23.12 8.91 -17.43
CA MET A 224 22.51 8.79 -18.76
C MET A 224 23.44 9.38 -19.83
N ASN A 225 23.70 8.62 -20.91
CA ASN A 225 24.39 9.11 -22.11
C ASN A 225 23.40 9.45 -23.24
N GLY A 226 22.15 9.78 -22.88
CA GLY A 226 21.10 10.18 -23.82
C GLY A 226 20.91 11.70 -23.82
N PRO A 227 20.33 12.28 -24.89
CA PRO A 227 19.90 13.67 -24.85
C PRO A 227 18.90 13.82 -23.71
N MET A 228 19.22 14.68 -22.74
CA MET A 228 18.32 15.06 -21.67
C MET A 228 16.99 15.54 -22.30
N PRO A 229 15.82 15.19 -21.74
CA PRO A 229 14.58 15.84 -22.15
C PRO A 229 14.73 17.32 -21.80
N SER A 230 15.07 18.15 -22.79
CA SER A 230 15.07 19.60 -22.64
C SER A 230 13.63 20.01 -22.41
N LEU A 231 13.28 20.29 -21.15
CA LEU A 231 12.14 21.12 -20.84
C LEU A 231 12.36 22.44 -21.59
N SER A 232 11.44 22.78 -22.49
CA SER A 232 11.42 24.04 -23.21
C SER A 232 11.54 25.20 -22.21
N VAL A 233 12.54 26.05 -22.44
CA VAL A 233 12.96 27.16 -21.56
C VAL A 233 11.93 28.31 -21.45
N ASP A 234 10.76 28.18 -22.06
CA ASP A 234 9.73 29.24 -22.09
C ASP A 234 8.54 29.05 -21.12
N ALA A 235 8.64 28.14 -20.14
CA ALA A 235 7.66 28.06 -19.06
C ALA A 235 8.29 28.53 -17.74
N PRO A 236 7.66 29.44 -16.97
CA PRO A 236 8.19 29.82 -15.68
C PRO A 236 8.28 28.57 -14.80
N ALA A 237 9.49 28.25 -14.36
CA ALA A 237 9.75 27.15 -13.44
C ALA A 237 9.03 27.43 -12.12
N ALA A 238 7.80 26.93 -12.00
CA ALA A 238 7.24 26.65 -10.70
C ALA A 238 8.11 25.53 -10.11
N ALA A 239 9.11 25.94 -9.32
CA ALA A 239 9.89 25.03 -8.51
C ALA A 239 8.92 24.25 -7.62
N VAL A 240 8.58 23.03 -8.03
CA VAL A 240 7.94 22.06 -7.15
C VAL A 240 9.01 21.67 -6.12
N PRO A 241 8.85 22.04 -4.84
CA PRO A 241 9.82 21.67 -3.83
C PRO A 241 9.84 20.15 -3.67
N PHE A 242 11.05 19.62 -3.55
CA PHE A 242 11.33 18.21 -3.29
C PHE A 242 10.64 17.77 -1.99
N PRO A 243 9.96 16.62 -1.94
CA PRO A 243 9.32 16.17 -0.71
C PRO A 243 10.40 15.73 0.28
N GLY A 244 10.59 16.53 1.34
CA GLY A 244 11.55 16.22 2.41
C GLY A 244 12.20 17.42 3.11
N GLN A 245 12.01 18.66 2.64
CA GLN A 245 12.47 19.83 3.39
C GLN A 245 11.45 20.26 4.44
N LEU A 246 11.84 20.15 5.71
CA LEU A 246 11.19 20.80 6.83
C LEU A 246 11.30 22.32 6.63
N THR A 247 10.19 22.99 6.33
CA THR A 247 10.12 24.45 6.36
C THR A 247 9.85 24.89 7.80
N ASN A 248 10.89 25.37 8.48
CA ASN A 248 10.71 26.12 9.72
C ASN A 248 10.07 27.47 9.34
N SER A 249 8.81 27.66 9.73
CA SER A 249 8.14 28.95 9.68
C SER A 249 8.62 29.82 10.83
N GLY A 250 9.29 30.93 10.50
CA GLY A 250 9.68 31.98 11.43
C GLY A 250 9.93 33.29 10.69
N ASP A 251 9.08 34.27 10.98
CA ASP A 251 9.03 35.63 10.44
C ASP A 251 10.37 36.38 10.29
N ALA A 252 10.52 37.16 9.21
CA ALA A 252 10.89 38.60 9.26
C ALA A 252 10.99 39.23 7.85
N PRO A 253 10.80 40.56 7.71
CA PRO A 253 10.12 41.14 6.54
C PRO A 253 10.98 41.95 5.55
N ALA A 254 10.41 42.11 4.36
CA ALA A 254 10.42 43.27 3.46
C ALA A 254 11.71 44.10 3.26
N ALA A 255 12.24 44.03 2.02
CA ALA A 255 12.89 45.16 1.38
C ALA A 255 12.47 45.23 -0.10
N GLN A 256 12.02 46.43 -0.50
CA GLN A 256 11.45 46.76 -1.82
C GLN A 256 12.51 46.82 -2.94
N PRO A 257 12.10 46.75 -4.22
CA PRO A 257 13.00 46.78 -5.36
C PRO A 257 13.30 48.22 -5.79
N ALA A 258 14.54 48.50 -6.19
CA ALA A 258 14.90 49.71 -6.92
C ALA A 258 15.36 49.33 -8.33
N LEU A 259 14.64 49.88 -9.30
CA LEU A 259 14.85 49.85 -10.73
C LEU A 259 16.24 50.35 -11.15
N SER A 260 16.79 49.80 -12.22
CA SER A 260 17.03 50.57 -13.45
C SER A 260 17.50 49.70 -14.62
N ASP A 261 16.87 49.97 -15.75
CA ASP A 261 17.00 49.36 -17.07
C ASP A 261 18.22 49.86 -17.86
N GLN A 262 18.80 48.93 -18.63
CA GLN A 262 19.31 49.06 -20.02
C GLN A 262 20.66 49.79 -20.31
N PRO A 263 21.28 49.58 -21.51
CA PRO A 263 21.18 48.46 -22.47
C PRO A 263 22.52 47.92 -23.04
N ALA A 264 22.41 46.75 -23.66
CA ALA A 264 23.22 46.10 -24.70
C ALA A 264 24.55 46.74 -25.16
N THR A 265 25.63 45.94 -25.12
CA THR A 265 26.61 45.87 -26.23
C THR A 265 27.16 44.45 -26.39
N SER A 266 27.14 44.00 -27.64
CA SER A 266 27.79 42.82 -28.18
C SER A 266 29.31 42.93 -28.14
N ALA A 267 30.03 41.89 -27.70
CA ALA A 267 31.34 41.57 -28.27
C ALA A 267 31.78 40.14 -27.89
N GLN A 268 32.22 39.43 -28.92
CA GLN A 268 32.97 38.18 -28.85
C GLN A 268 34.28 38.37 -28.08
N GLY A 269 34.78 37.31 -27.43
CA GLY A 269 36.17 37.26 -26.97
C GLY A 269 36.41 36.21 -25.91
N ALA A 270 37.16 35.18 -26.27
CA ALA A 270 37.75 34.21 -25.35
C ALA A 270 38.33 34.90 -24.11
N SER A 271 38.04 34.39 -22.92
CA SER A 271 38.78 34.74 -21.72
C SER A 271 38.69 33.64 -20.68
N ASP A 272 39.86 33.42 -20.07
CA ASP A 272 40.18 32.48 -19.02
C ASP A 272 39.13 32.37 -17.92
N VAL A 273 38.93 31.14 -17.44
CA VAL A 273 38.24 30.87 -16.18
C VAL A 273 39.10 31.42 -15.05
N ILE A 274 38.81 32.64 -14.61
CA ILE A 274 39.38 33.19 -13.39
C ILE A 274 38.57 32.63 -12.21
N LEU A 275 39.18 31.73 -11.44
CA LEU A 275 38.66 31.30 -10.15
C LEU A 275 38.77 32.46 -9.15
N PRO A 276 37.77 32.67 -8.26
CA PRO A 276 37.89 33.63 -7.17
C PRO A 276 39.04 33.23 -6.22
N ASP A 277 39.79 34.22 -5.75
CA ASP A 277 41.00 34.06 -4.92
C ASP A 277 40.70 33.48 -3.51
N PHE A 278 39.43 33.37 -3.14
CA PHE A 278 38.99 32.76 -1.89
C PHE A 278 38.13 31.52 -2.15
N GLY A 279 38.58 30.39 -1.60
CA GLY A 279 37.78 29.16 -1.55
C GLY A 279 36.56 29.28 -0.62
N PRO A 280 35.64 28.31 -0.66
CA PRO A 280 34.45 28.33 0.20
C PRO A 280 34.85 28.37 1.68
N ILE A 281 34.27 29.32 2.43
CA ILE A 281 34.48 29.45 3.87
C ILE A 281 34.00 28.17 4.54
N VAL A 282 34.91 27.42 5.16
CA VAL A 282 34.59 26.22 5.94
C VAL A 282 34.07 26.68 7.30
N PRO A 283 32.83 26.37 7.69
CA PRO A 283 32.36 26.67 9.04
C PRO A 283 33.15 25.84 10.06
N GLU A 284 33.55 26.46 11.17
CA GLU A 284 34.23 25.74 12.25
C GLU A 284 33.37 24.61 12.81
N ARG A 285 34.02 23.48 13.09
CA ARG A 285 33.38 22.33 13.73
C ARG A 285 33.02 22.71 15.16
N PRO A 286 31.75 22.55 15.59
CA PRO A 286 31.37 22.86 16.96
C PRO A 286 32.12 21.96 17.94
N GLU A 287 32.72 22.57 18.97
CA GLU A 287 33.38 21.81 20.03
C GLU A 287 32.34 21.08 20.88
N ILE A 288 32.45 19.75 20.93
CA ILE A 288 31.62 18.90 21.76
C ILE A 288 32.23 18.92 23.17
N ASN A 289 31.67 19.73 24.06
CA ASN A 289 32.09 19.74 25.47
C ASN A 289 31.43 18.54 26.20
N LEU A 290 32.13 17.40 26.23
CA LEU A 290 31.68 16.19 26.93
C LEU A 290 32.03 16.27 28.43
N PRO A 291 31.10 15.96 29.36
CA PRO A 291 31.40 15.90 30.78
C PRO A 291 32.39 14.76 31.11
N PRO A 292 33.26 14.93 32.12
CA PRO A 292 34.48 14.14 32.31
C PRO A 292 34.31 12.69 32.78
N ASN A 293 33.13 12.07 32.66
CA ASN A 293 32.92 10.66 32.99
C ASN A 293 31.85 10.03 32.08
N SER A 294 32.28 9.55 30.91
CA SER A 294 31.49 8.65 30.07
C SER A 294 32.37 7.50 29.59
N PRO A 295 31.99 6.21 29.76
CA PRO A 295 32.88 5.06 29.58
C PRO A 295 33.04 4.60 28.12
N PHE A 296 32.59 5.38 27.14
CA PHE A 296 32.73 5.04 25.74
C PHE A 296 34.03 5.61 25.17
N ALA A 297 35.11 4.85 25.31
CA ALA A 297 36.28 5.00 24.46
C ALA A 297 35.91 4.59 23.03
N MET A 298 35.58 5.57 22.18
CA MET A 298 35.47 5.34 20.74
C MET A 298 36.83 5.61 20.10
N ALA A 299 37.40 4.50 19.62
CA ALA A 299 38.64 4.44 18.89
C ALA A 299 38.62 5.36 17.66
N SER A 300 39.55 6.31 17.61
CA SER A 300 39.97 6.94 16.38
C SER A 300 40.76 5.92 15.56
N LEU A 301 40.06 5.20 14.68
CA LEU A 301 40.70 4.47 13.58
C LEU A 301 41.27 5.49 12.59
N SER A 302 42.53 5.85 12.77
CA SER A 302 43.33 6.54 11.76
C SER A 302 43.68 5.55 10.65
N TYR A 303 43.16 5.79 9.44
CA TYR A 303 43.59 5.10 8.23
C TYR A 303 43.91 6.13 7.15
N ALA A 304 45.20 6.39 6.96
CA ALA A 304 45.89 6.96 5.81
C ALA A 304 47.37 7.03 6.24
N ASP A 305 48.24 6.09 5.87
CA ASP A 305 48.87 5.89 4.55
C ASP A 305 49.67 7.13 4.09
N GLU A 306 50.98 7.08 4.27
CA GLU A 306 51.96 7.76 3.43
C GLU A 306 53.37 7.14 3.61
N ARG A 307 53.84 6.53 2.52
CA ARG A 307 55.21 6.45 1.96
C ARG A 307 56.44 6.34 2.86
#